data_AF-A0A9E4N5Q7-F1
#
_entry.id   AF-A0A9E4N5Q7-F1
#
_cell.length_a   1.000
_cell.length_b   1.000
_cell.length_c   1.000
_cell.angle_alpha   90.00
_cell.angle_beta   90.00
_cell.angle_gamma   90.00
#
_symmetry.space_group_name_H-M   'P 1'
#
loop_
_entity.id
_entity.type
_entity.pdbx_description
1 polymer ?
#
loop_
_entity_poly.entity_id
_entity_poly.type
_entity_poly.pdbx_seq_one_letter_code
_entity_poly.pdbx_strand_id
1 'polypeptide(L)'
;MPKVSRPAQTARPIVNAPVTYSNLQVTPDQITGGAGDRLIQQGQIEQQRGIQMKEEDDVARVKELDAQFSAAVRDSLYLGDNAYYRRKGREAYDTLGEARSGLEELRKQYLEQVGNDNQRKLLSQASMGRLNTSFDAMTRHASAERLNWQNSVNEARAAEEAQSAIAAWRNPTEVKVHIRAGSNEKAEILERAGASQEEIRNKLEAYESEIHIGVIKTMIDASPEAAQIYYKQNQERIDADQHEAVQDLLEAETTLHKVHQAADQIWSLTGTDEEKLAAARTLSGKVREGVVSEIKTRMAERKVLDGVQNQQAFDMALNIVRQPGAKISLIPSAIRGPLKPDQMATLERELTRIRRGEPVVTNSTLWNTFQSMAYEEPEAFLKVNLNTLVDQIEQPDLDKLYSLQRAMKGAGGKDLDYFTEVQNLRTQVNQLFSDPKSDDAIQMHQRVQMKASELEAQLKRKLTPVEKMQLVNDTYREVVTHTGRIWDSMKREFEITAEGVPEYLIDEIVGVLEFEGMDASEENIQKAYRAMLGAPNGR
;
A
#
# COMPACT_ATOMS: atom_id res chain seq x y z
N MET A 1 -28.34 -46.12 18.30
CA MET A 1 -29.27 -47.11 17.71
C MET A 1 -30.66 -46.87 18.28
N PRO A 2 -31.62 -46.50 17.43
CA PRO A 2 -32.83 -47.32 17.27
C PRO A 2 -33.22 -47.53 15.79
N LYS A 3 -33.91 -48.63 15.49
CA LYS A 3 -34.43 -48.99 14.17
C LYS A 3 -35.71 -48.21 13.88
N VAL A 4 -35.79 -47.56 12.71
CA VAL A 4 -37.03 -47.00 12.16
C VAL A 4 -37.41 -47.76 10.90
N SER A 5 -38.60 -48.36 10.96
CA SER A 5 -39.24 -49.17 9.91
C SER A 5 -39.85 -48.28 8.82
N ARG A 6 -39.70 -48.67 7.55
CA ARG A 6 -40.33 -48.02 6.37
C ARG A 6 -41.71 -48.63 6.08
N PRO A 7 -42.69 -47.84 5.56
CA PRO A 7 -43.96 -48.37 5.08
C PRO A 7 -43.89 -48.86 3.62
N ALA A 8 -44.84 -49.73 3.29
CA ALA A 8 -44.93 -50.59 2.13
C ALA A 8 -45.24 -49.87 0.80
N GLN A 9 -44.62 -50.35 -0.28
CA GLN A 9 -44.96 -50.06 -1.68
C GLN A 9 -46.07 -51.00 -2.16
N THR A 10 -47.10 -50.44 -2.79
CA THR A 10 -48.15 -51.17 -3.49
C THR A 10 -47.76 -51.45 -4.95
N ALA A 11 -48.17 -52.63 -5.40
CA ALA A 11 -47.74 -53.34 -6.61
C ALA A 11 -48.17 -52.71 -7.95
N ARG A 12 -47.44 -53.05 -9.02
CA ARG A 12 -47.94 -53.05 -10.40
C ARG A 12 -47.82 -54.45 -11.01
N PRO A 13 -48.81 -54.89 -11.80
CA PRO A 13 -48.90 -56.26 -12.31
C PRO A 13 -48.02 -56.51 -13.54
N ILE A 14 -47.61 -57.77 -13.64
CA ILE A 14 -46.90 -58.41 -14.76
C ILE A 14 -47.89 -58.61 -15.92
N VAL A 15 -47.48 -58.31 -17.16
CA VAL A 15 -48.17 -58.76 -18.37
C VAL A 15 -47.27 -59.71 -19.15
N ASN A 16 -47.86 -60.87 -19.44
CA ASN A 16 -47.27 -62.10 -19.96
C ASN A 16 -46.91 -62.08 -21.46
N ALA A 17 -45.85 -62.84 -21.75
CA ALA A 17 -45.55 -63.77 -22.86
C ALA A 17 -46.22 -63.66 -24.25
N PRO A 18 -45.48 -64.02 -25.33
CA PRO A 18 -45.96 -63.96 -26.71
C PRO A 18 -46.88 -65.14 -27.06
N VAL A 19 -47.95 -64.84 -27.81
CA VAL A 19 -48.94 -65.82 -28.30
C VAL A 19 -48.47 -66.41 -29.63
N THR A 20 -48.52 -67.74 -29.73
CA THR A 20 -48.24 -68.55 -30.92
C THR A 20 -49.35 -68.43 -31.97
N TYR A 21 -48.98 -68.39 -33.24
CA TYR A 21 -49.92 -68.38 -34.37
C TYR A 21 -50.52 -69.78 -34.60
N SER A 22 -51.83 -69.90 -34.39
CA SER A 22 -52.63 -71.07 -34.77
C SER A 22 -53.09 -70.94 -36.22
N ASN A 23 -52.83 -71.98 -37.02
CA ASN A 23 -53.24 -72.09 -38.43
C ASN A 23 -54.78 -71.99 -38.58
N LEU A 24 -55.24 -70.99 -39.33
CA LEU A 24 -56.62 -70.86 -39.79
C LEU A 24 -56.73 -71.47 -41.20
N GLN A 25 -57.37 -72.64 -41.29
CA GLN A 25 -57.94 -73.15 -42.53
C GLN A 25 -59.15 -72.29 -42.90
N VAL A 26 -59.08 -71.61 -44.05
CA VAL A 26 -60.18 -70.81 -44.61
C VAL A 26 -60.82 -71.61 -45.73
N THR A 27 -62.13 -71.88 -45.63
CA THR A 27 -62.94 -72.43 -46.71
C THR A 27 -63.46 -71.30 -47.64
N PRO A 28 -63.59 -71.52 -48.95
CA PRO A 28 -63.82 -70.44 -49.94
C PRO A 28 -65.17 -69.68 -49.88
N ASP A 29 -66.14 -70.08 -49.04
CA ASP A 29 -67.52 -69.56 -49.11
C ASP A 29 -67.84 -68.33 -48.22
N GLN A 30 -66.85 -67.69 -47.57
CA GLN A 30 -67.08 -66.48 -46.73
C GLN A 30 -66.57 -65.16 -47.33
N ILE A 31 -66.16 -65.14 -48.60
CA ILE A 31 -65.35 -64.04 -49.16
C ILE A 31 -66.14 -62.77 -49.57
N THR A 32 -67.46 -62.76 -49.68
CA THR A 32 -68.15 -61.65 -50.38
C THR A 32 -69.00 -60.70 -49.51
N GLY A 33 -69.05 -60.83 -48.19
CA GLY A 33 -69.82 -59.94 -47.30
C GLY A 33 -69.03 -59.18 -46.22
N GLY A 34 -67.97 -59.77 -45.66
CA GLY A 34 -67.25 -59.20 -44.50
C GLY A 34 -65.97 -58.40 -44.83
N ALA A 35 -65.57 -58.35 -46.10
CA ALA A 35 -64.35 -57.65 -46.53
C ALA A 35 -64.51 -56.12 -46.48
N GLY A 36 -65.70 -55.60 -46.79
CA GLY A 36 -66.01 -54.16 -46.74
C GLY A 36 -65.99 -53.61 -45.31
N ASP A 37 -66.65 -54.30 -44.37
CA ASP A 37 -66.71 -53.87 -42.97
C ASP A 37 -65.35 -53.91 -42.26
N ARG A 38 -64.49 -54.88 -42.59
CA ARG A 38 -63.11 -54.92 -42.07
C ARG A 38 -62.23 -53.81 -42.66
N LEU A 39 -62.39 -53.49 -43.94
CA LEU A 39 -61.69 -52.35 -44.56
C LEU A 39 -62.11 -51.01 -43.94
N ILE A 40 -63.40 -50.83 -43.65
CA ILE A 40 -63.92 -49.64 -42.98
C ILE A 40 -63.38 -49.53 -41.54
N GLN A 41 -63.39 -50.63 -40.77
CA GLN A 41 -62.80 -50.64 -39.42
C GLN A 41 -61.29 -50.37 -39.43
N GLN A 42 -60.56 -50.96 -40.37
CA GLN A 42 -59.11 -50.76 -40.50
C GLN A 42 -58.78 -49.31 -40.92
N GLY A 43 -59.56 -48.74 -41.84
CA GLY A 43 -59.44 -47.32 -42.22
C GLY A 43 -59.71 -46.36 -41.07
N GLN A 44 -60.67 -46.66 -40.19
CA GLN A 44 -60.93 -45.85 -38.99
C GLN A 44 -59.80 -45.93 -37.95
N ILE A 45 -59.20 -47.10 -37.76
CA ILE A 45 -58.04 -47.29 -36.86
C ILE A 45 -56.82 -46.54 -37.39
N GLU A 46 -56.56 -46.62 -38.70
CA GLU A 46 -55.45 -45.88 -39.33
C GLU A 46 -55.67 -44.37 -39.29
N GLN A 47 -56.91 -43.90 -39.48
CA GLN A 47 -57.27 -42.49 -39.33
C GLN A 47 -57.05 -41.98 -37.90
N GLN A 48 -57.50 -42.72 -36.89
CA GLN A 48 -57.29 -42.37 -35.47
C GLN A 48 -55.80 -42.36 -35.11
N ARG A 49 -55.05 -43.35 -35.59
CA ARG A 49 -53.59 -43.40 -35.38
C ARG A 49 -52.87 -42.26 -36.08
N GLY A 50 -53.30 -41.87 -37.28
CA GLY A 50 -52.76 -40.70 -37.98
C GLY A 50 -53.03 -39.38 -37.26
N ILE A 51 -54.22 -39.21 -36.67
CA ILE A 51 -54.54 -38.05 -35.82
C ILE A 51 -53.64 -38.05 -34.58
N GLN A 52 -53.49 -39.19 -33.91
CA GLN A 52 -52.64 -39.31 -32.72
C GLN A 52 -51.17 -39.02 -33.03
N MET A 53 -50.62 -39.55 -34.12
CA MET A 53 -49.25 -39.26 -34.54
C MET A 53 -49.04 -37.76 -34.84
N LYS A 54 -50.03 -37.11 -35.47
CA LYS A 54 -50.00 -35.66 -35.71
C LYS A 54 -50.04 -34.86 -34.41
N GLU A 55 -50.84 -35.27 -33.43
CA GLU A 55 -50.87 -34.64 -32.10
C GLU A 55 -49.53 -34.83 -31.36
N GLU A 56 -48.92 -36.01 -31.48
CA GLU A 56 -47.60 -36.31 -30.91
C GLU A 56 -46.50 -35.42 -31.53
N ASP A 57 -46.51 -35.24 -32.86
CA ASP A 57 -45.60 -34.36 -33.58
C ASP A 57 -45.78 -32.88 -33.20
N ASP A 58 -47.03 -32.42 -33.09
CA ASP A 58 -47.36 -31.06 -32.62
C ASP A 58 -46.81 -30.80 -31.22
N VAL A 59 -47.01 -31.76 -30.30
CA VAL A 59 -46.52 -31.68 -28.92
C VAL A 59 -44.99 -31.68 -28.89
N ALA A 60 -44.32 -32.50 -29.70
CA ALA A 60 -42.86 -32.54 -29.78
C ALA A 60 -42.29 -31.18 -30.25
N ARG A 61 -42.86 -30.59 -31.31
CA ARG A 61 -42.45 -29.28 -31.81
C ARG A 61 -42.67 -28.16 -30.78
N VAL A 62 -43.80 -28.17 -30.07
CA VAL A 62 -44.08 -27.20 -29.00
C VAL A 62 -43.08 -27.32 -27.86
N LYS A 63 -42.70 -28.54 -27.46
CA LYS A 63 -41.69 -28.75 -26.41
C LYS A 63 -40.32 -28.22 -26.81
N GLU A 64 -39.94 -28.35 -28.07
CA GLU A 64 -38.69 -27.78 -28.60
C GLU A 64 -38.71 -26.25 -28.52
N LEU A 65 -39.79 -25.62 -29.01
CA LEU A 65 -39.95 -24.16 -28.97
C LEU A 65 -40.04 -23.64 -27.52
N ASP A 66 -40.74 -24.32 -26.62
CA ASP A 66 -40.78 -23.94 -25.19
C ASP A 66 -39.40 -24.06 -24.53
N ALA A 67 -38.61 -25.08 -24.88
CA ALA A 67 -37.26 -25.23 -24.37
C ALA A 67 -36.34 -24.07 -24.81
N GLN A 68 -36.44 -23.67 -26.09
CA GLN A 68 -35.69 -22.53 -26.62
C GLN A 68 -36.15 -21.21 -26.01
N PHE A 69 -37.47 -20.97 -25.92
CA PHE A 69 -38.04 -19.80 -25.26
C PHE A 69 -37.59 -19.72 -23.79
N SER A 70 -37.64 -20.83 -23.06
CA SER A 70 -37.17 -20.94 -21.68
C SER A 70 -35.69 -20.59 -21.54
N ALA A 71 -34.85 -21.01 -22.50
CA ALA A 71 -33.43 -20.63 -22.52
C ALA A 71 -33.26 -19.12 -22.76
N ALA A 72 -34.00 -18.52 -23.70
CA ALA A 72 -33.95 -17.09 -23.98
C ALA A 72 -34.43 -16.24 -22.78
N VAL A 73 -35.51 -16.66 -22.11
CA VAL A 73 -35.99 -16.01 -20.87
C VAL A 73 -34.92 -16.10 -19.78
N ARG A 74 -34.26 -17.25 -19.64
CA ARG A 74 -33.19 -17.42 -18.65
C ARG A 74 -31.99 -16.52 -18.95
N ASP A 75 -31.63 -16.40 -20.22
CA ASP A 75 -30.55 -15.52 -20.65
C ASP A 75 -30.87 -14.05 -20.32
N SER A 76 -32.05 -13.58 -20.73
CA SER A 76 -32.51 -12.21 -20.46
C SER A 76 -32.65 -11.87 -18.98
N LEU A 77 -32.98 -12.85 -18.14
CA LEU A 77 -33.16 -12.61 -16.71
C LEU A 77 -31.89 -12.80 -15.89
N TYR A 78 -31.04 -13.77 -16.21
CA TYR A 78 -29.97 -14.23 -15.32
C TYR A 78 -28.57 -14.25 -15.95
N LEU A 79 -28.43 -14.66 -17.21
CA LEU A 79 -27.12 -15.04 -17.76
C LEU A 79 -26.47 -13.94 -18.59
N GLY A 80 -27.25 -13.21 -19.40
CA GLY A 80 -26.74 -12.18 -20.30
C GLY A 80 -26.10 -11.00 -19.57
N ASP A 81 -25.28 -10.23 -20.29
CA ASP A 81 -24.59 -9.07 -19.72
C ASP A 81 -25.57 -8.00 -19.22
N ASN A 82 -26.68 -7.85 -19.92
CA ASN A 82 -27.79 -6.96 -19.57
C ASN A 82 -28.91 -7.68 -18.81
N ALA A 83 -28.61 -8.81 -18.16
CA ALA A 83 -29.60 -9.60 -17.43
C ALA A 83 -30.31 -8.75 -16.36
N TYR A 84 -31.65 -8.79 -16.35
CA TYR A 84 -32.45 -7.92 -15.49
C TYR A 84 -32.08 -8.05 -14.00
N TYR A 85 -31.83 -9.26 -13.49
CA TYR A 85 -31.50 -9.47 -12.07
C TYR A 85 -30.10 -8.95 -11.67
N ARG A 86 -29.27 -8.51 -12.62
CA ARG A 86 -28.01 -7.80 -12.33
C ARG A 86 -28.22 -6.32 -11.99
N ARG A 87 -29.34 -5.74 -12.41
CA ARG A 87 -29.68 -4.35 -12.10
C ARG A 87 -29.99 -4.19 -10.60
N LYS A 88 -29.52 -3.09 -10.02
CA LYS A 88 -29.60 -2.80 -8.58
C LYS A 88 -30.20 -1.42 -8.31
N GLY A 89 -30.70 -1.24 -7.09
CA GLY A 89 -31.25 0.03 -6.64
C GLY A 89 -32.36 0.58 -7.55
N ARG A 90 -32.26 1.88 -7.87
CA ARG A 90 -33.24 2.58 -8.71
C ARG A 90 -33.37 1.99 -10.11
N GLU A 91 -32.28 1.56 -10.72
CA GLU A 91 -32.28 1.04 -12.10
C GLU A 91 -33.15 -0.22 -12.24
N ALA A 92 -33.10 -1.12 -11.25
CA ALA A 92 -33.93 -2.32 -11.23
C ALA A 92 -35.43 -1.98 -11.25
N TYR A 93 -35.83 -0.94 -10.50
CA TYR A 93 -37.21 -0.47 -10.45
C TYR A 93 -37.63 0.26 -11.73
N ASP A 94 -36.83 1.23 -12.19
CA ASP A 94 -37.15 2.08 -13.34
C ASP A 94 -37.26 1.28 -14.64
N THR A 95 -36.50 0.19 -14.77
CA THR A 95 -36.45 -0.62 -16.00
C THR A 95 -37.34 -1.87 -15.98
N LEU A 96 -38.13 -2.10 -14.92
CA LEU A 96 -39.02 -3.26 -14.79
C LEU A 96 -40.01 -3.36 -15.97
N GLY A 97 -40.59 -2.22 -16.40
CA GLY A 97 -41.56 -2.17 -17.49
C GLY A 97 -40.95 -2.56 -18.85
N GLU A 98 -39.74 -2.08 -19.12
CA GLU A 98 -38.97 -2.42 -20.31
C GLU A 98 -38.64 -3.92 -20.34
N ALA A 99 -38.13 -4.46 -19.23
CA ALA A 99 -37.79 -5.88 -19.13
C ALA A 99 -39.02 -6.79 -19.33
N ARG A 100 -40.17 -6.44 -18.74
CA ARG A 100 -41.43 -7.17 -18.97
C ARG A 100 -41.86 -7.14 -20.44
N SER A 101 -41.77 -5.98 -21.07
CA SER A 101 -42.12 -5.80 -22.49
C SER A 101 -41.19 -6.62 -23.39
N GLY A 102 -39.89 -6.66 -23.07
CA GLY A 102 -38.91 -7.49 -23.77
C GLY A 102 -39.23 -8.98 -23.70
N LEU A 103 -39.68 -9.48 -22.55
CA LEU A 103 -40.09 -10.88 -22.40
C LEU A 103 -41.38 -11.23 -23.14
N GLU A 104 -42.36 -10.32 -23.18
CA GLU A 104 -43.56 -10.51 -24.02
C GLU A 104 -43.20 -10.49 -25.50
N GLU A 105 -42.27 -9.65 -25.93
CA GLU A 105 -41.82 -9.61 -27.32
C GLU A 105 -41.09 -10.90 -27.71
N LEU A 106 -40.22 -11.41 -26.84
CA LEU A 106 -39.64 -12.76 -26.96
C LEU A 106 -40.74 -13.81 -27.11
N ARG A 107 -41.80 -13.76 -26.29
CA ARG A 107 -42.92 -14.71 -26.39
C ARG A 107 -43.61 -14.64 -27.76
N LYS A 108 -43.87 -13.44 -28.28
CA LYS A 108 -44.47 -13.27 -29.63
C LYS A 108 -43.59 -13.88 -30.71
N GLN A 109 -42.28 -13.62 -30.69
CA GLN A 109 -41.32 -14.16 -31.65
C GLN A 109 -41.33 -15.70 -31.70
N TYR A 110 -41.42 -16.36 -30.54
CA TYR A 110 -41.52 -17.83 -30.51
C TYR A 110 -42.90 -18.35 -30.93
N LEU A 111 -43.99 -17.61 -30.65
CA LEU A 111 -45.34 -17.94 -31.13
C LEU A 111 -45.48 -17.79 -32.65
N GLU A 112 -44.66 -16.98 -33.31
CA GLU A 112 -44.64 -16.87 -34.78
C GLU A 112 -43.98 -18.08 -35.47
N GLN A 113 -43.20 -18.90 -34.73
CA GLN A 113 -42.48 -20.05 -35.27
C GLN A 113 -43.29 -21.38 -35.26
N VAL A 114 -44.52 -21.36 -34.76
CA VAL A 114 -45.40 -22.53 -34.73
C VAL A 114 -46.04 -22.77 -36.09
N GLY A 115 -46.23 -24.04 -36.47
CA GLY A 115 -46.73 -24.42 -37.80
C GLY A 115 -48.26 -24.44 -37.94
N ASN A 116 -49.00 -24.45 -36.82
CA ASN A 116 -50.47 -24.51 -36.83
C ASN A 116 -51.10 -23.97 -35.53
N ASP A 117 -52.44 -23.84 -35.52
CA ASP A 117 -53.20 -23.25 -34.41
C ASP A 117 -53.17 -24.10 -33.13
N ASN A 118 -53.10 -25.43 -33.25
CA ASN A 118 -52.99 -26.31 -32.09
C ASN A 118 -51.65 -26.11 -31.37
N GLN A 119 -50.54 -26.08 -32.11
CA GLN A 119 -49.22 -25.75 -31.59
C GLN A 119 -49.19 -24.36 -30.96
N ARG A 120 -49.80 -23.35 -31.62
CA ARG A 120 -49.91 -21.98 -31.09
C ARG A 120 -50.61 -21.94 -29.74
N LYS A 121 -51.73 -22.66 -29.60
CA LYS A 121 -52.49 -22.74 -28.35
C LYS A 121 -51.66 -23.37 -27.22
N LEU A 122 -51.02 -24.51 -27.49
CA LEU A 122 -50.19 -25.21 -26.51
C LEU A 122 -48.99 -24.37 -26.05
N LEU A 123 -48.25 -23.77 -27.00
CA LEU A 123 -47.10 -22.92 -26.68
C LEU A 123 -47.52 -21.63 -25.97
N SER A 124 -48.64 -21.01 -26.36
CA SER A 124 -49.14 -19.80 -25.70
C SER A 124 -49.48 -20.06 -24.23
N GLN A 125 -50.09 -21.20 -23.92
CA GLN A 125 -50.41 -21.57 -22.55
C GLN A 125 -49.14 -21.80 -21.70
N ALA A 126 -48.18 -22.56 -22.23
CA ALA A 126 -46.92 -22.87 -21.54
C ALA A 126 -46.07 -21.61 -21.29
N SER A 127 -45.87 -20.81 -22.34
CA SER A 127 -45.07 -19.57 -22.27
C SER A 127 -45.68 -18.53 -21.34
N MET A 128 -47.01 -18.37 -21.35
CA MET A 128 -47.70 -17.42 -20.45
C MET A 128 -47.52 -17.80 -18.97
N GLY A 129 -47.66 -19.09 -18.61
CA GLY A 129 -47.44 -19.55 -17.24
C GLY A 129 -46.01 -19.28 -16.74
N ARG A 130 -45.04 -19.44 -17.64
CA ARG A 130 -43.62 -19.13 -17.36
C ARG A 130 -43.41 -17.64 -17.15
N LEU A 131 -43.93 -16.79 -18.05
CA LEU A 131 -43.81 -15.34 -17.92
C LEU A 131 -44.47 -14.81 -16.65
N ASN A 132 -45.65 -15.31 -16.27
CA ASN A 132 -46.30 -14.90 -15.03
C ASN A 132 -45.41 -15.15 -13.81
N THR A 133 -44.78 -16.33 -13.74
CA THR A 133 -43.83 -16.67 -12.67
C THR A 133 -42.62 -15.74 -12.65
N SER A 134 -42.07 -15.44 -13.84
CA SER A 134 -40.96 -14.49 -13.98
C SER A 134 -41.36 -13.07 -13.57
N PHE A 135 -42.54 -12.59 -13.98
CA PHE A 135 -43.03 -11.25 -13.66
C PHE A 135 -43.23 -11.07 -12.15
N ASP A 136 -43.76 -12.07 -11.46
CA ASP A 136 -43.87 -12.03 -10.00
C ASP A 136 -42.50 -11.92 -9.33
N ALA A 137 -41.52 -12.71 -9.79
CA ALA A 137 -40.16 -12.67 -9.27
C ALA A 137 -39.46 -11.34 -9.58
N MET A 138 -39.63 -10.79 -10.79
CA MET A 138 -39.08 -9.49 -11.19
C MET A 138 -39.67 -8.35 -10.34
N THR A 139 -40.96 -8.43 -10.00
CA THR A 139 -41.64 -7.44 -9.15
C THR A 139 -41.08 -7.46 -7.73
N ARG A 140 -40.90 -8.65 -7.15
CA ARG A 140 -40.28 -8.78 -5.82
C ARG A 140 -38.86 -8.22 -5.80
N HIS A 141 -38.07 -8.50 -6.84
CA HIS A 141 -36.72 -7.94 -7.00
C HIS A 141 -36.74 -6.41 -7.09
N ALA A 142 -37.55 -5.85 -7.99
CA ALA A 142 -37.68 -4.39 -8.15
C ALA A 142 -38.07 -3.70 -6.85
N SER A 143 -39.04 -4.26 -6.11
CA SER A 143 -39.50 -3.71 -4.84
C SER A 143 -38.41 -3.76 -3.76
N ALA A 144 -37.66 -4.86 -3.67
CA ALA A 144 -36.54 -4.99 -2.73
C ALA A 144 -35.42 -4.00 -3.07
N GLU A 145 -35.04 -3.90 -4.33
CA GLU A 145 -34.01 -2.96 -4.79
C GLU A 145 -34.44 -1.50 -4.65
N ARG A 146 -35.72 -1.17 -4.84
CA ARG A 146 -36.27 0.16 -4.55
C ARG A 146 -36.15 0.52 -3.07
N LEU A 147 -36.47 -0.42 -2.17
CA LEU A 147 -36.32 -0.22 -0.73
C LEU A 147 -34.84 -0.01 -0.37
N ASN A 148 -33.94 -0.83 -0.91
CA ASN A 148 -32.49 -0.68 -0.71
C ASN A 148 -31.99 0.70 -1.17
N TRP A 149 -32.45 1.16 -2.33
CA TRP A 149 -32.11 2.50 -2.83
C TRP A 149 -32.62 3.61 -1.92
N GLN A 150 -33.88 3.55 -1.48
CA GLN A 150 -34.43 4.54 -0.55
C GLN A 150 -33.65 4.57 0.77
N ASN A 151 -33.34 3.40 1.32
CA ASN A 151 -32.52 3.31 2.53
C ASN A 151 -31.12 3.89 2.34
N SER A 152 -30.48 3.62 1.19
CA SER A 152 -29.17 4.20 0.87
C SER A 152 -29.21 5.73 0.74
N VAL A 153 -30.28 6.29 0.18
CA VAL A 153 -30.45 7.75 0.06
C VAL A 153 -30.63 8.40 1.44
N ASN A 154 -31.52 7.85 2.27
CA ASN A 154 -31.73 8.35 3.62
C ASN A 154 -30.46 8.20 4.48
N GLU A 155 -29.71 7.11 4.33
CA GLU A 155 -28.46 6.87 5.06
C GLU A 155 -27.39 7.91 4.68
N ALA A 156 -27.24 8.18 3.39
CA ALA A 156 -26.33 9.22 2.91
C ALA A 156 -26.72 10.61 3.45
N ARG A 157 -28.02 10.92 3.46
CA ARG A 157 -28.52 12.18 4.01
C ARG A 157 -28.32 12.28 5.51
N ALA A 158 -28.58 11.23 6.28
CA ALA A 158 -28.29 11.19 7.71
C ALA A 158 -26.79 11.41 8.00
N ALA A 159 -25.90 10.84 7.18
CA ALA A 159 -24.46 11.06 7.31
C ALA A 159 -24.07 12.51 7.00
N GLU A 160 -24.65 13.12 5.96
CA GLU A 160 -24.44 14.54 5.61
C GLU A 160 -24.91 15.48 6.72
N GLU A 161 -26.08 15.22 7.30
CA GLU A 161 -26.61 15.99 8.43
C GLU A 161 -25.72 15.85 9.67
N ALA A 162 -25.19 14.64 9.95
CA ALA A 162 -24.24 14.44 11.05
C ALA A 162 -22.96 15.29 10.84
N GLN A 163 -22.39 15.30 9.64
CA GLN A 163 -21.22 16.12 9.32
C GLN A 163 -21.52 17.62 9.41
N SER A 164 -22.71 18.03 8.95
CA SER A 164 -23.17 19.43 9.05
C SER A 164 -23.34 19.86 10.50
N ALA A 165 -23.89 19.01 11.36
CA ALA A 165 -23.98 19.25 12.80
C ALA A 165 -22.58 19.45 13.43
N ILE A 166 -21.62 18.58 13.10
CA ILE A 166 -20.25 18.67 13.59
C ILE A 166 -19.57 19.97 13.12
N ALA A 167 -19.72 20.32 11.84
CA ALA A 167 -19.17 21.54 11.27
C ALA A 167 -19.80 22.81 11.88
N ALA A 168 -21.08 22.75 12.25
CA ALA A 168 -21.82 23.84 12.87
C ALA A 168 -21.59 23.99 14.38
N TRP A 169 -20.53 23.41 14.96
CA TRP A 169 -20.27 23.42 16.41
C TRP A 169 -20.31 24.80 17.09
N ARG A 170 -20.02 25.88 16.34
CA ARG A 170 -20.09 27.27 16.84
C ARG A 170 -21.52 27.79 17.01
N ASN A 171 -22.51 27.09 16.45
CA ASN A 171 -23.92 27.46 16.47
C ASN A 171 -24.76 26.30 17.03
N PRO A 172 -24.97 26.25 18.38
CA PRO A 172 -25.69 25.16 19.02
C PRO A 172 -27.14 24.96 18.51
N THR A 173 -27.74 26.01 17.94
CA THR A 173 -29.07 25.91 17.33
C THR A 173 -29.02 25.11 16.04
N GLU A 174 -28.03 25.35 15.17
CA GLU A 174 -27.86 24.59 13.92
C GLU A 174 -27.46 23.15 14.18
N VAL A 175 -26.60 22.88 15.18
CA VAL A 175 -26.28 21.51 15.60
C VAL A 175 -27.56 20.72 15.88
N LYS A 176 -28.50 21.29 16.63
CA LYS A 176 -29.78 20.63 16.96
C LYS A 176 -30.67 20.43 15.73
N VAL A 177 -30.68 21.37 14.79
CA VAL A 177 -31.45 21.26 13.55
C VAL A 177 -30.94 20.07 12.72
N HIS A 178 -29.63 19.98 12.54
CA HIS A 178 -29.00 18.91 11.78
C HIS A 178 -29.14 17.54 12.45
N ILE A 179 -28.93 17.44 13.77
CA ILE A 179 -29.21 16.19 14.52
C ILE A 179 -30.65 15.74 14.28
N ARG A 180 -31.63 16.64 14.40
CA ARG A 180 -33.04 16.30 14.18
C ARG A 180 -33.31 15.84 12.74
N ALA A 181 -32.74 16.53 11.75
CA ALA A 181 -32.91 16.18 10.35
C ALA A 181 -32.36 14.76 10.08
N GLY A 182 -31.13 14.47 10.50
CA GLY A 182 -30.53 13.16 10.36
C GLY A 182 -31.23 12.05 11.15
N SER A 183 -31.71 12.35 12.36
CA SER A 183 -32.51 11.41 13.15
C SER A 183 -33.83 11.05 12.47
N ASN A 184 -34.48 11.99 11.78
CA ASN A 184 -35.69 11.68 11.01
C ASN A 184 -35.38 10.70 9.87
N GLU A 185 -34.27 10.91 9.14
CA GLU A 185 -33.86 10.01 8.05
C GLU A 185 -33.58 8.58 8.57
N LYS A 186 -32.90 8.47 9.72
CA LYS A 186 -32.63 7.19 10.39
C LYS A 186 -33.91 6.51 10.88
N ALA A 187 -34.83 7.28 11.46
CA ALA A 187 -36.13 6.76 11.90
C ALA A 187 -36.90 6.15 10.72
N GLU A 188 -36.95 6.83 9.58
CA GLU A 188 -37.62 6.30 8.39
C GLU A 188 -37.04 4.98 7.89
N ILE A 189 -35.71 4.80 7.94
CA ILE A 189 -35.05 3.54 7.58
C ILE A 189 -35.50 2.41 8.52
N LEU A 190 -35.47 2.67 9.82
CA LEU A 190 -35.80 1.70 10.87
C LEU A 190 -37.29 1.33 10.85
N GLU A 191 -38.17 2.30 10.64
CA GLU A 191 -39.61 2.07 10.48
C GLU A 191 -39.91 1.19 9.27
N ARG A 192 -39.26 1.43 8.12
CA ARG A 192 -39.39 0.56 6.93
C ARG A 192 -38.87 -0.85 7.18
N ALA A 193 -37.88 -1.01 8.04
CA ALA A 193 -37.35 -2.30 8.46
C ALA A 193 -38.24 -3.03 9.50
N GLY A 194 -39.26 -2.36 10.03
CA GLY A 194 -40.15 -2.93 11.05
C GLY A 194 -39.54 -2.97 12.46
N ALA A 195 -38.55 -2.10 12.73
CA ALA A 195 -37.96 -1.98 14.05
C ALA A 195 -39.00 -1.59 15.11
N SER A 196 -38.79 -2.05 16.34
CA SER A 196 -39.65 -1.66 17.47
C SER A 196 -39.40 -0.20 17.88
N GLN A 197 -40.36 0.44 18.57
CA GLN A 197 -40.18 1.82 19.05
C GLN A 197 -39.03 1.96 20.06
N GLU A 198 -38.71 0.90 20.80
CA GLU A 198 -37.54 0.84 21.68
C GLU A 198 -36.25 0.78 20.88
N GLU A 199 -36.20 -0.07 19.85
CA GLU A 199 -35.04 -0.18 18.96
C GLU A 199 -34.78 1.13 18.20
N ILE A 200 -35.83 1.78 17.68
CA ILE A 200 -35.73 3.10 17.04
C ILE A 200 -35.10 4.09 18.00
N ARG A 201 -35.63 4.21 19.22
CA ARG A 201 -35.11 5.13 20.23
C ARG A 201 -33.62 4.88 20.52
N ASN A 202 -33.25 3.62 20.80
CA ASN A 202 -31.86 3.27 21.13
C ASN A 202 -30.91 3.59 19.96
N LYS A 203 -31.33 3.36 18.71
CA LYS A 203 -30.52 3.67 17.52
C LYS A 203 -30.39 5.18 17.27
N LEU A 204 -31.44 5.95 17.56
CA LEU A 204 -31.40 7.42 17.46
C LEU A 204 -30.55 8.05 18.57
N GLU A 205 -30.60 7.51 19.79
CA GLU A 205 -29.74 7.92 20.90
C GLU A 205 -28.27 7.69 20.56
N ALA A 206 -27.91 6.51 20.04
CA ALA A 206 -26.55 6.21 19.58
C ALA A 206 -26.09 7.17 18.45
N TYR A 207 -26.98 7.46 17.50
CA TYR A 207 -26.68 8.40 16.42
C TYR A 207 -26.44 9.84 16.95
N GLU A 208 -27.24 10.32 17.90
CA GLU A 208 -27.06 11.62 18.54
C GLU A 208 -25.77 11.67 19.38
N SER A 209 -25.48 10.60 20.13
CA SER A 209 -24.26 10.41 20.91
C SER A 209 -23.00 10.55 20.05
N GLU A 210 -22.93 9.86 18.90
CA GLU A 210 -21.81 9.95 17.95
C GLU A 210 -21.60 11.39 17.45
N ILE A 211 -22.67 12.12 17.16
CA ILE A 211 -22.58 13.52 16.70
C ILE A 211 -22.05 14.42 17.80
N HIS A 212 -22.56 14.30 19.04
CA HIS A 212 -22.06 15.09 20.17
C HIS A 212 -20.58 14.83 20.43
N ILE A 213 -20.12 13.59 20.33
CA ILE A 213 -18.69 13.24 20.43
C ILE A 213 -17.90 13.89 19.29
N GLY A 214 -18.41 13.87 18.06
CA GLY A 214 -17.80 14.54 16.91
C GLY A 214 -17.68 16.06 17.08
N VAL A 215 -18.73 16.70 17.63
CA VAL A 215 -18.72 18.12 17.99
C VAL A 215 -17.64 18.39 19.05
N ILE A 216 -17.58 17.60 20.12
CA ILE A 216 -16.55 17.75 21.17
C ILE A 216 -15.15 17.64 20.59
N LYS A 217 -14.88 16.63 19.74
CA LYS A 217 -13.58 16.45 19.07
C LYS A 217 -13.23 17.62 18.16
N THR A 218 -14.20 18.24 17.51
CA THR A 218 -13.93 19.43 16.69
C THR A 218 -13.70 20.67 17.54
N MET A 219 -14.43 20.80 18.66
CA MET A 219 -14.31 21.91 19.59
C MET A 219 -12.99 21.88 20.36
N ILE A 220 -12.50 20.71 20.73
CA ILE A 220 -11.32 20.55 21.60
C ILE A 220 -10.06 21.14 20.96
N ASP A 221 -9.92 21.01 19.64
CA ASP A 221 -8.81 21.57 18.87
C ASP A 221 -8.80 23.10 18.89
N ALA A 222 -9.98 23.73 18.96
CA ALA A 222 -10.14 25.18 18.94
C ALA A 222 -10.15 25.80 20.35
N SER A 223 -10.82 25.15 21.31
CA SER A 223 -10.89 25.54 22.71
C SER A 223 -11.30 24.32 23.56
N PRO A 224 -10.34 23.68 24.26
CA PRO A 224 -10.63 22.59 25.18
C PRO A 224 -11.64 22.96 26.28
N GLU A 225 -11.61 24.21 26.76
CA GLU A 225 -12.55 24.69 27.77
C GLU A 225 -13.98 24.75 27.22
N ALA A 226 -14.17 25.23 25.99
CA ALA A 226 -15.48 25.25 25.36
C ALA A 226 -15.99 23.83 25.12
N ALA A 227 -15.12 22.91 24.70
CA ALA A 227 -15.46 21.49 24.54
C ALA A 227 -15.90 20.85 25.87
N GLN A 228 -15.22 21.17 26.97
CA GLN A 228 -15.59 20.70 28.31
C GLN A 228 -16.97 21.21 28.76
N ILE A 229 -17.29 22.47 28.47
CA ILE A 229 -18.60 23.06 28.76
C ILE A 229 -19.67 22.37 27.92
N TYR A 230 -19.42 22.17 26.63
CA TYR A 230 -20.34 21.48 25.73
C TYR A 230 -20.62 20.04 26.17
N TYR A 231 -19.57 19.29 26.55
CA TYR A 231 -19.72 17.95 27.10
C TYR A 231 -20.62 17.94 28.32
N LYS A 232 -20.39 18.82 29.31
CA LYS A 232 -21.24 18.91 30.52
C LYS A 232 -22.71 19.21 30.20
N GLN A 233 -22.97 20.03 29.18
CA GLN A 233 -24.33 20.40 28.77
C GLN A 233 -25.06 19.28 28.02
N ASN A 234 -24.32 18.34 27.40
CA ASN A 234 -24.88 17.28 26.55
C ASN A 234 -24.52 15.87 27.04
N GLN A 235 -23.97 15.73 28.24
CA GLN A 235 -23.49 14.45 28.77
C GLN A 235 -24.59 13.39 28.82
N GLU A 236 -25.83 13.79 29.17
CA GLU A 236 -26.99 12.89 29.21
C GLU A 236 -27.42 12.37 27.82
N ARG A 237 -26.94 13.00 26.75
CA ARG A 237 -27.22 12.62 25.34
C ARG A 237 -26.06 11.85 24.71
N ILE A 238 -25.02 11.57 25.48
CA ILE A 238 -23.88 10.75 25.08
C ILE A 238 -24.02 9.41 25.80
N ASP A 239 -23.78 8.33 25.09
CA ASP A 239 -23.87 6.98 25.65
C ASP A 239 -22.94 6.86 26.86
N ALA A 240 -23.45 6.24 27.93
CA ALA A 240 -22.76 6.18 29.22
C ALA A 240 -21.41 5.45 29.15
N ASP A 241 -21.27 4.48 28.25
CA ASP A 241 -20.02 3.75 28.00
C ASP A 241 -18.93 4.63 27.34
N GLN A 242 -19.33 5.74 26.71
CA GLN A 242 -18.40 6.70 26.11
C GLN A 242 -17.98 7.82 27.07
N HIS A 243 -18.59 7.93 28.27
CA HIS A 243 -18.33 9.06 29.18
C HIS A 243 -16.87 9.13 29.62
N GLU A 244 -16.29 8.02 30.06
CA GLU A 244 -14.89 7.96 30.53
C GLU A 244 -13.92 8.33 29.40
N ALA A 245 -14.09 7.76 28.21
CA ALA A 245 -13.23 8.03 27.06
C ALA A 245 -13.27 9.51 26.63
N VAL A 246 -14.44 10.14 26.65
CA VAL A 246 -14.60 11.56 26.33
C VAL A 246 -13.98 12.44 27.41
N GLN A 247 -14.13 12.08 28.69
CA GLN A 247 -13.52 12.79 29.81
C GLN A 247 -11.99 12.75 29.75
N ASP A 248 -11.41 11.56 29.53
CA ASP A 248 -9.97 11.38 29.41
C ASP A 248 -9.39 12.23 28.27
N LEU A 249 -10.06 12.25 27.11
CA LEU A 249 -9.69 13.09 25.97
C LEU A 249 -9.70 14.58 26.34
N LEU A 250 -10.78 15.05 26.98
CA LEU A 250 -10.92 16.43 27.44
C LEU A 250 -9.84 16.83 28.44
N GLU A 251 -9.53 15.96 29.40
CA GLU A 251 -8.49 16.20 30.40
C GLU A 251 -7.09 16.26 29.77
N ALA A 252 -6.81 15.36 28.83
CA ALA A 252 -5.52 15.31 28.14
C ALA A 252 -5.27 16.59 27.33
N GLU A 253 -6.20 16.99 26.47
CA GLU A 253 -6.04 18.18 25.62
C GLU A 253 -6.08 19.48 26.43
N THR A 254 -6.95 19.56 27.45
CA THR A 254 -6.96 20.73 28.36
C THR A 254 -5.62 20.87 29.08
N THR A 255 -5.01 19.76 29.49
CA THR A 255 -3.69 19.77 30.13
C THR A 255 -2.62 20.22 29.15
N LEU A 256 -2.63 19.68 27.92
CA LEU A 256 -1.68 20.03 26.88
C LEU A 256 -1.76 21.52 26.50
N HIS A 257 -2.97 22.05 26.32
CA HIS A 257 -3.19 23.46 26.04
C HIS A 257 -2.63 24.37 27.14
N LYS A 258 -2.88 24.03 28.41
CA LYS A 258 -2.32 24.75 29.57
C LYS A 258 -0.79 24.66 29.61
N VAL A 259 -0.21 23.52 29.25
CA VAL A 259 1.25 23.35 29.16
C VAL A 259 1.82 24.31 28.13
N HIS A 260 1.26 24.36 26.92
CA HIS A 260 1.76 25.26 25.87
C HIS A 260 1.63 26.74 26.26
N GLN A 261 0.46 27.17 26.74
CA GLN A 261 0.25 28.56 27.17
C GLN A 261 1.23 28.97 28.28
N ALA A 262 1.39 28.14 29.30
CA ALA A 262 2.29 28.43 30.42
C ALA A 262 3.76 28.42 29.99
N ALA A 263 4.16 27.47 29.13
CA ALA A 263 5.51 27.42 28.59
C ALA A 263 5.84 28.65 27.73
N ASP A 264 4.91 29.09 26.87
CA ASP A 264 5.08 30.30 26.05
C ASP A 264 5.19 31.55 26.91
N GLN A 265 4.33 31.69 27.92
CA GLN A 265 4.38 32.80 28.87
C GLN A 265 5.73 32.83 29.59
N ILE A 266 6.19 31.70 30.15
CA ILE A 266 7.47 31.61 30.84
C ILE A 266 8.64 31.87 29.89
N TRP A 267 8.57 31.35 28.66
CA TRP A 267 9.62 31.53 27.67
C TRP A 267 9.78 32.99 27.23
N SER A 268 8.68 33.75 27.20
CA SER A 268 8.66 35.18 26.89
C SER A 268 9.23 36.08 27.98
N LEU A 269 9.38 35.58 29.21
CA LEU A 269 9.97 36.35 30.31
C LEU A 269 11.43 36.71 30.01
N THR A 270 11.81 37.93 30.39
CA THR A 270 13.22 38.33 30.44
C THR A 270 13.91 37.61 31.60
N GLY A 271 15.09 37.04 31.37
CA GLY A 271 15.83 36.33 32.41
C GLY A 271 16.73 35.24 31.84
N THR A 272 17.47 34.57 32.72
CA THR A 272 18.29 33.40 32.36
C THR A 272 17.42 32.16 32.17
N ASP A 273 17.98 31.14 31.54
CA ASP A 273 17.27 29.88 31.33
C ASP A 273 16.97 29.17 32.68
N GLU A 274 17.84 29.36 33.69
CA GLU A 274 17.61 28.87 35.05
C GLU A 274 16.41 29.53 35.72
N GLU A 275 16.21 30.84 35.53
CA GLU A 275 15.07 31.58 36.06
C GLU A 275 13.76 31.10 35.42
N LYS A 276 13.78 30.84 34.10
CA LYS A 276 12.63 30.27 33.38
C LYS A 276 12.30 28.86 33.86
N LEU A 277 13.32 28.02 34.07
CA LEU A 277 13.12 26.67 34.61
C LEU A 277 12.62 26.70 36.07
N ALA A 278 13.08 27.66 36.87
CA ALA A 278 12.57 27.87 38.23
C ALA A 278 11.09 28.28 38.21
N ALA A 279 10.69 29.20 37.34
CA ALA A 279 9.29 29.59 37.13
C ALA A 279 8.43 28.40 36.67
N ALA A 280 8.91 27.55 35.75
CA ALA A 280 8.19 26.34 35.36
C ALA A 280 7.93 25.37 36.53
N ARG A 281 8.86 25.29 37.49
CA ARG A 281 8.75 24.42 38.66
C ARG A 281 7.75 24.90 39.72
N THR A 282 7.31 26.16 39.67
CA THR A 282 6.28 26.68 40.61
C THR A 282 4.86 26.22 40.24
N LEU A 283 4.65 25.70 39.03
CA LEU A 283 3.39 25.10 38.60
C LEU A 283 3.14 23.77 39.34
N SER A 284 1.96 23.16 39.17
CA SER A 284 1.58 21.91 39.85
C SER A 284 1.11 20.81 38.89
N GLY A 285 1.15 19.56 39.36
CA GLY A 285 0.61 18.39 38.66
C GLY A 285 1.21 18.12 37.27
N LYS A 286 0.39 17.56 36.38
CA LYS A 286 0.76 17.23 34.99
C LYS A 286 1.19 18.47 34.19
N VAL A 287 0.61 19.64 34.49
CA VAL A 287 0.98 20.91 33.83
C VAL A 287 2.43 21.28 34.14
N ARG A 288 2.87 21.16 35.41
CA ARG A 288 4.29 21.38 35.78
C ARG A 288 5.24 20.48 34.99
N GLU A 289 4.92 19.20 34.92
CA GLU A 289 5.78 18.20 34.25
C GLU A 289 5.92 18.51 32.77
N GLY A 290 4.81 18.79 32.09
CA GLY A 290 4.80 19.19 30.68
C GLY A 290 5.58 20.49 30.43
N VAL A 291 5.34 21.54 31.22
CA VAL A 291 6.02 22.83 31.06
C VAL A 291 7.52 22.72 31.30
N VAL A 292 7.94 21.98 32.34
CA VAL A 292 9.37 21.74 32.60
C VAL A 292 10.03 21.00 31.44
N SER A 293 9.35 20.03 30.85
CA SER A 293 9.85 19.30 29.69
C SER A 293 10.02 20.24 28.48
N GLU A 294 8.97 21.00 28.14
CA GLU A 294 8.95 21.93 27.01
C GLU A 294 10.05 23.00 27.13
N ILE A 295 10.20 23.61 28.31
CA ILE A 295 11.25 24.61 28.55
C ILE A 295 12.64 24.01 28.37
N LYS A 296 12.89 22.78 28.85
CA LYS A 296 14.18 22.09 28.63
C LYS A 296 14.45 21.82 27.15
N THR A 297 13.43 21.43 26.39
CA THR A 297 13.55 21.22 24.94
C THR A 297 13.97 22.52 24.25
N ARG A 298 13.27 23.62 24.52
CA ARG A 298 13.60 24.95 23.95
C ARG A 298 14.99 25.43 24.35
N MET A 299 15.43 25.17 25.58
CA MET A 299 16.81 25.45 26.02
C MET A 299 17.84 24.64 25.22
N ALA A 300 17.58 23.35 25.00
CA ALA A 300 18.45 22.49 24.22
C ALA A 300 18.54 22.97 22.75
N GLU A 301 17.40 23.31 22.14
CA GLU A 301 17.33 23.87 20.79
C GLU A 301 18.09 25.19 20.68
N ARG A 302 17.87 26.12 21.61
CA ARG A 302 18.59 27.39 21.67
C ARG A 302 20.09 27.17 21.79
N LYS A 303 20.54 26.27 22.67
CA LYS A 303 21.97 25.96 22.84
C LYS A 303 22.59 25.39 21.55
N VAL A 304 21.84 24.57 20.81
CA VAL A 304 22.27 24.07 19.50
C VAL A 304 22.40 25.24 18.51
N LEU A 305 21.39 26.11 18.41
CA LEU A 305 21.41 27.27 17.53
C LEU A 305 22.55 28.25 17.86
N ASP A 306 22.75 28.57 19.13
CA ASP A 306 23.87 29.40 19.60
C ASP A 306 25.21 28.74 19.26
N GLY A 307 25.30 27.41 19.38
CA GLY A 307 26.48 26.64 18.96
C GLY A 307 26.78 26.79 17.46
N VAL A 308 25.76 26.68 16.61
CA VAL A 308 25.89 26.86 15.16
C VAL A 308 26.30 28.29 14.81
N GLN A 309 25.65 29.30 15.41
CA GLN A 309 25.97 30.70 15.17
C GLN A 309 27.40 31.04 15.59
N ASN A 310 27.82 30.57 16.77
CA ASN A 310 29.19 30.78 17.27
C ASN A 310 30.24 30.13 16.35
N GLN A 311 29.95 28.95 15.80
CA GLN A 311 30.85 28.28 14.85
C GLN A 311 30.93 29.06 13.53
N GLN A 312 29.81 29.46 12.95
CA GLN A 312 29.78 30.24 11.71
C GLN A 312 30.51 31.58 11.87
N ALA A 313 30.31 32.27 12.99
CA ALA A 313 31.02 33.50 13.31
C ALA A 313 32.53 33.25 13.39
N PHE A 314 32.97 32.14 14.00
CA PHE A 314 34.39 31.81 14.08
C PHE A 314 34.99 31.53 12.71
N ASP A 315 34.32 30.75 11.86
CA ASP A 315 34.79 30.44 10.50
C ASP A 315 34.93 31.73 9.66
N MET A 316 33.97 32.65 9.76
CA MET A 316 34.04 33.96 9.10
C MET A 316 35.20 34.81 9.64
N ALA A 317 35.38 34.85 10.96
CA ALA A 317 36.46 35.59 11.60
C ALA A 317 37.84 35.04 11.19
N LEU A 318 37.96 33.72 11.08
CA LEU A 318 39.18 33.05 10.64
C LEU A 318 39.56 33.42 9.21
N ASN A 319 38.56 33.45 8.31
CA ASN A 319 38.77 33.89 6.93
C ASN A 319 39.26 35.35 6.84
N ILE A 320 38.75 36.24 7.69
CA ILE A 320 39.19 37.64 7.75
C ILE A 320 40.65 37.72 8.23
N VAL A 321 41.00 36.99 9.29
CA VAL A 321 42.37 37.01 9.87
C VAL A 321 43.43 36.53 8.89
N ARG A 322 43.07 35.67 7.95
CA ARG A 322 43.98 35.12 6.93
C ARG A 322 44.22 36.02 5.73
N GLN A 323 43.48 37.13 5.60
CA GLN A 323 43.72 38.07 4.52
C GLN A 323 45.03 38.84 4.73
N PRO A 324 45.78 39.16 3.66
CA PRO A 324 46.98 39.98 3.76
C PRO A 324 46.69 41.32 4.45
N GLY A 325 47.48 41.68 5.45
CA GLY A 325 47.33 42.93 6.20
C GLY A 325 46.21 42.94 7.25
N ALA A 326 45.59 41.80 7.54
CA ALA A 326 44.51 41.71 8.52
C ALA A 326 44.91 42.17 9.95
N LYS A 327 43.90 42.56 10.71
CA LYS A 327 43.98 42.89 12.14
C LYS A 327 42.72 42.36 12.82
N ILE A 328 42.84 41.88 14.07
CA ILE A 328 41.66 41.48 14.87
C ILE A 328 40.62 42.60 14.94
N SER A 329 41.07 43.86 14.99
CA SER A 329 40.20 45.04 15.01
C SER A 329 39.30 45.16 13.76
N LEU A 330 39.67 44.55 12.63
CA LEU A 330 38.89 44.58 11.38
C LEU A 330 37.75 43.55 11.34
N ILE A 331 37.67 42.62 12.30
CA ILE A 331 36.53 41.69 12.40
C ILE A 331 35.27 42.51 12.75
N PRO A 332 34.20 42.49 11.93
CA PRO A 332 32.95 43.20 12.23
C PRO A 332 32.36 42.83 13.58
N SER A 333 31.69 43.77 14.26
CA SER A 333 31.08 43.54 15.58
C SER A 333 30.05 42.40 15.56
N ALA A 334 29.29 42.26 14.48
CA ALA A 334 28.32 41.18 14.29
C ALA A 334 28.97 39.79 14.24
N ILE A 335 30.22 39.70 13.75
CA ILE A 335 31.00 38.45 13.74
C ILE A 335 31.74 38.27 15.06
N ARG A 336 32.24 39.36 15.67
CA ARG A 336 32.99 39.30 16.93
C ARG A 336 32.10 38.98 18.14
N GLY A 337 30.88 39.49 18.16
CA GLY A 337 29.96 39.37 19.31
C GLY A 337 29.71 37.93 19.77
N PRO A 338 29.43 36.97 18.85
CA PRO A 338 29.24 35.56 19.20
C PRO A 338 30.53 34.80 19.58
N LEU A 339 31.73 35.36 19.34
CA LEU A 339 32.98 34.64 19.59
C LEU A 339 33.29 34.51 21.07
N LYS A 340 33.70 33.31 21.46
CA LYS A 340 34.16 33.03 22.83
C LYS A 340 35.62 33.52 23.05
N PRO A 341 36.06 33.71 24.30
CA PRO A 341 37.42 34.16 24.60
C PRO A 341 38.53 33.25 24.05
N ASP A 342 38.34 31.93 24.09
CA ASP A 342 39.26 30.93 23.54
C ASP A 342 39.34 31.00 22.01
N GLN A 343 38.22 31.22 21.35
CA GLN A 343 38.13 31.47 19.92
C GLN A 343 38.88 32.76 19.54
N MET A 344 38.66 33.85 20.28
CA MET A 344 39.39 35.11 20.07
C MET A 344 40.90 34.94 20.26
N ALA A 345 41.34 34.24 21.30
CA ALA A 345 42.74 33.94 21.54
C ALA A 345 43.35 33.10 20.39
N THR A 346 42.57 32.18 19.82
CA THR A 346 42.99 31.37 18.67
C THR A 346 43.19 32.23 17.42
N LEU A 347 42.27 33.16 17.14
CA LEU A 347 42.41 34.13 16.04
C LEU A 347 43.64 35.04 16.22
N GLU A 348 43.95 35.44 17.45
CA GLU A 348 45.15 36.26 17.76
C GLU A 348 46.45 35.50 17.53
N ARG A 349 46.52 34.22 17.94
CA ARG A 349 47.66 33.35 17.65
C ARG A 349 47.85 33.18 16.15
N GLU A 350 46.75 32.92 15.44
CA GLU A 350 46.76 32.76 13.98
C GLU A 350 47.33 34.00 13.27
N LEU A 351 46.82 35.18 13.64
CA LEU A 351 47.27 36.44 13.06
C LEU A 351 48.76 36.70 13.34
N THR A 352 49.22 36.39 14.55
CA THR A 352 50.63 36.58 14.95
C THR A 352 51.55 35.69 14.12
N ARG A 353 51.15 34.43 13.90
CA ARG A 353 51.88 33.47 13.08
C ARG A 353 52.00 33.91 11.62
N ILE A 354 50.88 34.32 11.02
CA ILE A 354 50.85 34.83 9.63
C ILE A 354 51.81 36.01 9.46
N ARG A 355 51.85 36.95 10.42
CA ARG A 355 52.76 38.10 10.38
C ARG A 355 54.23 37.74 10.48
N ARG A 356 54.56 36.60 11.11
CA ARG A 356 55.93 36.09 11.20
C ARG A 356 56.36 35.32 9.96
N GLY A 357 55.45 35.06 9.02
CA GLY A 357 55.72 34.28 7.82
C GLY A 357 56.00 32.80 8.12
N GLU A 358 55.56 32.31 9.28
CA GLU A 358 55.71 30.91 9.67
C GLU A 358 54.65 30.08 8.94
N PRO A 359 55.01 29.18 8.01
CA PRO A 359 54.03 28.32 7.36
C PRO A 359 53.42 27.37 8.40
N VAL A 360 52.12 27.17 8.31
CA VAL A 360 51.49 26.01 8.96
C VAL A 360 52.01 24.79 8.21
N VAL A 361 52.54 23.82 8.93
CA VAL A 361 52.82 22.50 8.37
C VAL A 361 51.92 21.53 9.12
N THR A 362 51.21 20.67 8.39
CA THR A 362 50.33 19.69 9.02
C THR A 362 51.12 18.80 9.97
N ASN A 363 50.82 18.89 11.26
CA ASN A 363 51.35 17.96 12.24
C ASN A 363 50.78 16.56 11.96
N SER A 364 51.61 15.70 11.34
CA SER A 364 51.19 14.37 10.88
C SER A 364 50.67 13.49 12.01
N THR A 365 51.16 13.66 13.24
CA THR A 365 50.66 12.92 14.40
C THR A 365 49.24 13.34 14.73
N LEU A 366 48.97 14.63 14.86
CA LEU A 366 47.61 15.13 15.14
C LEU A 366 46.64 14.83 14.01
N TRP A 367 47.10 15.00 12.76
CA TRP A 367 46.35 14.62 11.57
C TRP A 367 45.87 13.17 11.63
N ASN A 368 46.81 12.23 11.81
CA ASN A 368 46.50 10.80 11.92
C ASN A 368 45.62 10.51 13.14
N THR A 369 45.88 11.14 14.30
CA THR A 369 45.05 10.98 15.50
C THR A 369 43.61 11.35 15.25
N PHE A 370 43.32 12.47 14.58
CA PHE A 370 41.94 12.88 14.32
C PHE A 370 41.27 12.08 13.20
N GLN A 371 42.03 11.62 12.22
CA GLN A 371 41.52 10.65 11.23
C GLN A 371 41.17 9.31 11.89
N SER A 372 42.05 8.77 12.75
CA SER A 372 41.79 7.56 13.53
C SER A 372 40.65 7.77 14.51
N MET A 373 40.56 8.91 15.18
CA MET A 373 39.47 9.20 16.12
C MET A 373 38.12 9.26 15.40
N ALA A 374 38.06 9.80 14.17
CA ALA A 374 36.84 9.77 13.37
C ALA A 374 36.36 8.34 13.06
N TYR A 375 37.27 7.37 13.10
CA TYR A 375 37.03 5.96 12.81
C TYR A 375 36.78 5.12 14.06
N GLU A 376 37.68 5.21 15.05
CA GLU A 376 37.70 4.38 16.26
C GLU A 376 36.76 4.92 17.34
N GLU A 377 36.60 6.25 17.39
CA GLU A 377 35.81 6.95 18.40
C GLU A 377 34.95 8.05 17.76
N PRO A 378 34.04 7.71 16.82
CA PRO A 378 33.31 8.69 16.01
C PRO A 378 32.53 9.70 16.86
N GLU A 379 31.94 9.26 17.97
CA GLU A 379 31.26 10.16 18.90
C GLU A 379 32.20 11.15 19.61
N ALA A 380 33.43 10.71 19.93
CA ALA A 380 34.44 11.58 20.52
C ALA A 380 34.95 12.58 19.48
N PHE A 381 35.20 12.12 18.25
CA PHE A 381 35.60 12.96 17.13
C PHE A 381 34.56 14.05 16.84
N LEU A 382 33.27 13.72 16.84
CA LEU A 382 32.19 14.70 16.63
C LEU A 382 32.14 15.81 17.69
N LYS A 383 32.69 15.56 18.88
CA LYS A 383 32.79 16.51 20.00
C LYS A 383 34.06 17.35 19.96
N VAL A 384 35.04 17.01 19.13
CA VAL A 384 36.29 17.77 18.99
C VAL A 384 36.01 19.14 18.38
N ASN A 385 36.55 20.18 19.02
CA ASN A 385 36.58 21.54 18.47
C ASN A 385 37.78 21.70 17.53
N LEU A 386 37.63 21.35 16.25
CA LEU A 386 38.71 21.40 15.25
C LEU A 386 39.33 22.80 15.07
N ASN A 387 38.63 23.85 15.50
CA ASN A 387 39.15 25.22 15.53
C ASN A 387 40.43 25.36 16.36
N THR A 388 40.66 24.49 17.35
CA THR A 388 41.89 24.52 18.15
C THR A 388 43.11 23.99 17.40
N LEU A 389 42.93 23.44 16.18
CA LEU A 389 43.98 22.86 15.36
C LEU A 389 44.43 23.77 14.22
N VAL A 390 43.80 24.94 14.09
CA VAL A 390 44.08 25.94 13.05
C VAL A 390 45.55 26.35 13.02
N ASP A 391 46.23 26.35 14.18
CA ASP A 391 47.65 26.66 14.30
C ASP A 391 48.59 25.45 14.15
N GLN A 392 48.05 24.25 13.92
CA GLN A 392 48.79 22.97 13.95
C GLN A 392 48.56 22.08 12.72
N ILE A 393 47.50 22.34 11.94
CA ILE A 393 47.14 21.60 10.73
C ILE A 393 46.92 22.61 9.60
N GLU A 394 47.45 22.32 8.41
CA GLU A 394 47.24 23.17 7.24
C GLU A 394 45.76 23.25 6.85
N GLN A 395 45.34 24.37 6.28
CA GLN A 395 43.93 24.58 5.98
C GLN A 395 43.31 23.52 5.06
N PRO A 396 43.96 23.07 3.97
CA PRO A 396 43.38 22.03 3.11
C PRO A 396 43.13 20.71 3.85
N ASP A 397 43.96 20.39 4.84
CA ASP A 397 43.80 19.20 5.67
C ASP A 397 42.71 19.42 6.72
N LEU A 398 42.72 20.57 7.40
CA LEU A 398 41.68 20.92 8.36
C LEU A 398 40.28 20.98 7.73
N ASP A 399 40.16 21.45 6.49
CA ASP A 399 38.92 21.46 5.69
C ASP A 399 38.38 20.04 5.44
N LYS A 400 39.26 19.04 5.27
CA LYS A 400 38.86 17.63 5.18
C LYS A 400 38.28 17.13 6.50
N LEU A 401 38.88 17.49 7.65
CA LEU A 401 38.33 17.13 8.96
C LEU A 401 37.00 17.81 9.25
N TYR A 402 36.84 19.09 8.89
CA TYR A 402 35.55 19.79 8.98
C TYR A 402 34.49 19.14 8.08
N SER A 403 34.86 18.79 6.85
CA SER A 403 33.96 18.11 5.91
C SER A 403 33.55 16.74 6.43
N LEU A 404 34.48 16.00 7.04
CA LEU A 404 34.23 14.71 7.67
C LEU A 404 33.29 14.85 8.87
N GLN A 405 33.54 15.78 9.80
CA GLN A 405 32.63 16.05 10.91
C GLN A 405 31.24 16.48 10.44
N ARG A 406 31.14 17.30 9.39
CA ARG A 406 29.84 17.76 8.84
C ARG A 406 29.07 16.60 8.23
N ALA A 407 29.73 15.76 7.45
CA ALA A 407 29.11 14.57 6.86
C ALA A 407 28.61 13.61 7.95
N MET A 408 29.41 13.41 9.01
CA MET A 408 29.04 12.59 10.16
C MET A 408 27.89 13.19 10.97
N LYS A 409 27.83 14.51 11.21
CA LYS A 409 26.71 15.15 11.93
C LYS A 409 25.37 15.08 11.18
N GLY A 410 25.40 14.98 9.86
CA GLY A 410 24.20 14.81 9.02
C GLY A 410 23.69 13.37 8.92
N ALA A 411 24.51 12.39 9.30
CA ALA A 411 24.16 10.98 9.29
C ALA A 411 23.62 10.57 10.67
N GLY A 412 22.42 10.01 10.74
CA GLY A 412 21.88 9.45 11.99
C GLY A 412 22.76 8.30 12.50
N GLY A 413 22.60 7.87 13.75
CA GLY A 413 23.52 6.88 14.38
C GLY A 413 23.76 5.58 13.60
N LYS A 414 22.79 5.12 12.77
CA LYS A 414 22.97 3.96 11.87
C LYS A 414 23.63 4.31 10.53
N ASP A 415 23.50 5.54 10.07
CA ASP A 415 24.11 6.05 8.84
C ASP A 415 25.59 6.44 9.06
N LEU A 416 25.97 6.72 10.31
CA LEU A 416 27.36 6.98 10.72
C LEU A 416 28.27 5.77 10.48
N ASP A 417 27.78 4.57 10.81
CA ASP A 417 28.46 3.31 10.56
C ASP A 417 28.59 3.05 9.05
N TYR A 418 27.53 3.30 8.29
CA TYR A 418 27.50 3.15 6.83
C TYR A 418 28.46 4.11 6.10
N PHE A 419 28.53 5.38 6.52
CA PHE A 419 29.41 6.38 5.91
C PHE A 419 30.89 6.07 6.12
N THR A 420 31.23 5.56 7.30
CA THR A 420 32.58 5.08 7.67
C THR A 420 32.97 3.85 6.85
N GLU A 421 32.00 2.98 6.53
CA GLU A 421 32.19 1.77 5.73
C GLU A 421 32.46 2.03 4.24
N VAL A 422 31.79 3.02 3.63
CA VAL A 422 31.95 3.38 2.21
C VAL A 422 33.27 4.09 1.94
N GLN A 423 33.75 4.92 2.88
CA GLN A 423 35.07 5.56 2.78
C GLN A 423 36.21 4.54 2.94
N ASN A 424 36.00 3.44 3.68
CA ASN A 424 36.97 2.36 3.86
C ASN A 424 37.30 1.62 2.55
N LEU A 425 36.28 1.20 1.78
CA LEU A 425 36.48 0.55 0.48
C LEU A 425 37.17 1.47 -0.51
N ARG A 426 36.75 2.74 -0.54
CA ARG A 426 37.33 3.74 -1.44
C ARG A 426 38.79 4.02 -1.12
N THR A 427 39.14 4.09 0.16
CA THR A 427 40.53 4.33 0.59
C THR A 427 41.44 3.16 0.25
N GLN A 428 40.97 1.92 0.43
CA GLN A 428 41.74 0.71 0.13
C GLN A 428 42.02 0.57 -1.37
N VAL A 429 41.02 0.78 -2.23
CA VAL A 429 41.24 0.77 -3.69
C VAL A 429 42.17 1.90 -4.11
N ASN A 430 42.02 3.12 -3.57
CA ASN A 430 42.89 4.25 -3.91
C ASN A 430 44.37 4.02 -3.54
N GLN A 431 44.68 3.15 -2.58
CA GLN A 431 46.05 2.81 -2.20
C GLN A 431 46.74 1.87 -3.20
N LEU A 432 45.97 1.17 -4.04
CA LEU A 432 46.50 0.24 -5.04
C LEU A 432 46.94 0.94 -6.34
N PHE A 433 46.54 2.20 -6.54
CA PHE A 433 46.84 2.96 -7.75
C PHE A 433 47.65 4.22 -7.44
N SER A 434 48.65 4.51 -8.26
CA SER A 434 49.46 5.73 -8.15
C SER A 434 48.65 7.00 -8.42
N ASP A 435 47.59 6.89 -9.24
CA ASP A 435 46.57 7.91 -9.44
C ASP A 435 45.18 7.35 -9.06
N PRO A 436 44.60 7.80 -7.93
CA PRO A 436 43.26 7.42 -7.46
C PRO A 436 42.11 7.82 -8.40
N LYS A 437 42.38 8.63 -9.43
CA LYS A 437 41.43 9.07 -10.44
C LYS A 437 41.64 8.42 -11.81
N SER A 438 42.58 7.48 -11.93
CA SER A 438 42.77 6.70 -13.16
C SER A 438 41.50 5.93 -13.52
N ASP A 439 41.29 5.69 -14.81
CA ASP A 439 40.16 4.90 -15.30
C ASP A 439 40.16 3.50 -14.66
N ASP A 440 41.35 2.91 -14.44
CA ASP A 440 41.52 1.63 -13.77
C ASP A 440 41.06 1.68 -12.30
N ALA A 441 41.40 2.74 -11.57
CA ALA A 441 40.93 2.93 -10.19
C ALA A 441 39.40 3.07 -10.14
N ILE A 442 38.81 3.81 -11.10
CA ILE A 442 37.36 4.00 -11.20
C ILE A 442 36.65 2.68 -11.51
N GLN A 443 37.16 1.90 -12.47
CA GLN A 443 36.63 0.59 -12.83
C GLN A 443 36.73 -0.39 -11.65
N MET A 444 37.86 -0.39 -10.94
CA MET A 444 38.05 -1.19 -9.73
C MET A 444 37.03 -0.84 -8.64
N HIS A 445 36.77 0.45 -8.39
CA HIS A 445 35.74 0.88 -7.42
C HIS A 445 34.36 0.33 -7.80
N GLN A 446 33.97 0.48 -9.06
CA GLN A 446 32.69 0.01 -9.56
C GLN A 446 32.55 -1.50 -9.41
N ARG A 447 33.60 -2.25 -9.76
CA ARG A 447 33.63 -3.72 -9.69
C ARG A 447 33.52 -4.22 -8.26
N VAL A 448 34.31 -3.68 -7.34
CA VAL A 448 34.28 -4.05 -5.92
C VAL A 448 32.93 -3.72 -5.29
N GLN A 449 32.34 -2.56 -5.61
CA GLN A 449 31.05 -2.15 -5.05
C GLN A 449 29.91 -3.06 -5.53
N MET A 450 29.94 -3.47 -6.79
CA MET A 450 28.97 -4.42 -7.36
C MET A 450 29.06 -5.78 -6.65
N LYS A 451 30.26 -6.39 -6.61
CA LYS A 451 30.47 -7.68 -5.95
C LYS A 451 30.10 -7.64 -4.46
N ALA A 452 30.39 -6.53 -3.77
CA ALA A 452 30.04 -6.37 -2.36
C ALA A 452 28.52 -6.40 -2.17
N SER A 453 27.79 -5.69 -3.03
CA SER A 453 26.32 -5.63 -2.98
C SER A 453 25.69 -7.00 -3.24
N GLU A 454 26.23 -7.78 -4.17
CA GLU A 454 25.75 -9.12 -4.50
C GLU A 454 26.00 -10.12 -3.36
N LEU A 455 27.21 -10.15 -2.80
CA LEU A 455 27.53 -11.03 -1.68
C LEU A 455 26.71 -10.68 -0.43
N GLU A 456 26.47 -9.40 -0.14
CA GLU A 456 25.60 -8.99 0.96
C GLU A 456 24.15 -9.47 0.77
N ALA A 457 23.65 -9.43 -0.47
CA ALA A 457 22.32 -9.94 -0.80
C ALA A 457 22.24 -11.47 -0.64
N GLN A 458 23.27 -12.21 -1.06
CA GLN A 458 23.34 -13.67 -0.90
C GLN A 458 23.43 -14.10 0.56
N LEU A 459 24.30 -13.44 1.34
CA LEU A 459 24.54 -13.77 2.74
C LEU A 459 23.44 -13.26 3.68
N LYS A 460 22.53 -12.41 3.18
CA LYS A 460 21.49 -11.71 3.97
C LYS A 460 22.06 -10.99 5.19
N ARG A 461 23.31 -10.53 5.09
CA ARG A 461 24.02 -9.75 6.11
C ARG A 461 25.06 -8.88 5.43
N LYS A 462 25.51 -7.84 6.12
CA LYS A 462 26.65 -7.03 5.66
C LYS A 462 27.94 -7.85 5.66
N LEU A 463 28.81 -7.54 4.70
CA LEU A 463 30.16 -8.11 4.65
C LEU A 463 30.98 -7.54 5.80
N THR A 464 31.71 -8.40 6.48
CA THR A 464 32.66 -7.99 7.51
C THR A 464 33.85 -7.25 6.88
N PRO A 465 34.62 -6.46 7.65
CA PRO A 465 35.80 -5.78 7.14
C PRO A 465 36.83 -6.71 6.49
N VAL A 466 36.96 -7.94 7.01
CA VAL A 466 37.86 -8.97 6.44
C VAL A 466 37.36 -9.43 5.07
N GLU A 467 36.06 -9.68 4.92
CA GLU A 467 35.46 -10.09 3.64
C GLU A 467 35.53 -8.97 2.60
N LYS A 468 35.40 -7.71 3.01
CA LYS A 468 35.56 -6.55 2.12
C LYS A 468 37.00 -6.37 1.63
N MET A 469 37.98 -6.55 2.51
CA MET A 469 39.39 -6.53 2.14
C MET A 469 39.75 -7.68 1.18
N GLN A 470 39.20 -8.87 1.45
CA GLN A 470 39.39 -10.02 0.57
C GLN A 470 38.79 -9.76 -0.82
N LEU A 471 37.61 -9.15 -0.87
CA LEU A 471 36.97 -8.76 -2.12
C LEU A 471 37.81 -7.76 -2.95
N VAL A 472 38.43 -6.77 -2.30
CA VAL A 472 39.35 -5.84 -2.96
C VAL A 472 40.58 -6.58 -3.51
N ASN A 473 41.16 -7.50 -2.73
CA ASN A 473 42.34 -8.26 -3.16
C ASN A 473 42.02 -9.22 -4.31
N ASP A 474 40.89 -9.91 -4.24
CA ASP A 474 40.44 -10.84 -5.28
C ASP A 474 40.24 -10.07 -6.60
N THR A 475 39.55 -8.94 -6.53
CA THR A 475 39.26 -8.10 -7.71
C THR A 475 40.53 -7.48 -8.31
N TYR A 476 41.60 -7.30 -7.52
CA TYR A 476 42.89 -6.76 -7.99
C TYR A 476 43.86 -7.83 -8.51
N ARG A 477 43.51 -9.11 -8.37
CA ARG A 477 44.39 -10.23 -8.71
C ARG A 477 44.63 -10.30 -10.23
N GLU A 478 45.84 -10.68 -10.61
CA GLU A 478 46.19 -11.00 -11.99
C GLU A 478 45.66 -12.38 -12.39
N VAL A 479 45.06 -12.44 -13.57
CA VAL A 479 44.46 -13.63 -14.19
C VAL A 479 45.10 -13.84 -15.55
N VAL A 480 45.43 -15.09 -15.87
CA VAL A 480 45.99 -15.45 -17.18
C VAL A 480 44.91 -15.33 -18.25
N THR A 481 45.09 -14.41 -19.18
CA THR A 481 44.14 -14.12 -20.29
C THR A 481 44.58 -14.74 -21.61
N HIS A 482 45.84 -15.15 -21.74
CA HIS A 482 46.30 -15.93 -22.90
C HIS A 482 47.54 -16.75 -22.56
N THR A 483 47.49 -18.06 -22.78
CA THR A 483 48.65 -18.95 -22.55
C THR A 483 49.59 -18.90 -23.74
N GLY A 484 50.79 -18.35 -23.55
CA GLY A 484 51.79 -18.23 -24.61
C GLY A 484 52.80 -19.37 -24.62
N ARG A 485 53.59 -19.49 -25.69
CA ARG A 485 54.64 -20.53 -25.79
C ARG A 485 55.88 -20.27 -24.91
N ILE A 486 56.08 -19.03 -24.45
CA ILE A 486 57.28 -18.61 -23.70
C ILE A 486 56.91 -17.74 -22.48
N TRP A 487 55.78 -17.02 -22.52
CA TRP A 487 55.24 -16.22 -21.41
C TRP A 487 53.73 -16.11 -21.56
N ASP A 488 53.03 -16.07 -20.43
CA ASP A 488 51.58 -15.88 -20.38
C ASP A 488 51.21 -14.41 -20.34
N SER A 489 50.10 -14.05 -20.96
CA SER A 489 49.53 -12.69 -20.86
C SER A 489 48.61 -12.64 -19.65
N MET A 490 48.85 -11.71 -18.74
CA MET A 490 48.07 -11.53 -17.51
C MET A 490 47.37 -10.16 -17.53
N LYS A 491 46.13 -10.11 -17.05
CA LYS A 491 45.38 -8.88 -16.78
C LYS A 491 44.81 -8.94 -15.39
N ARG A 492 44.50 -7.80 -14.77
CA ARG A 492 43.77 -7.80 -13.49
C ARG A 492 42.32 -8.21 -13.74
N GLU A 493 41.70 -8.88 -12.77
CA GLU A 493 40.33 -9.41 -12.93
C GLU A 493 39.35 -8.32 -13.39
N PHE A 494 39.42 -7.11 -12.82
CA PHE A 494 38.56 -5.99 -13.21
C PHE A 494 38.79 -5.44 -14.63
N GLU A 495 39.93 -5.75 -15.26
CA GLU A 495 40.29 -5.31 -16.62
C GLU A 495 39.80 -6.30 -17.71
N ILE A 496 39.21 -7.42 -17.31
CA ILE A 496 38.72 -8.44 -18.22
C ILE A 496 37.33 -8.05 -18.72
N THR A 497 37.23 -7.82 -20.02
CA THR A 497 35.98 -7.56 -20.73
C THR A 497 35.81 -8.57 -21.85
N ALA A 498 34.57 -8.99 -22.13
CA ALA A 498 34.25 -9.84 -23.27
C ALA A 498 33.01 -9.32 -23.99
N GLU A 499 33.11 -9.09 -25.30
CA GLU A 499 32.01 -8.55 -26.08
C GLU A 499 30.78 -9.47 -26.01
N GLY A 500 29.61 -8.89 -25.71
CA GLY A 500 28.33 -9.61 -25.63
C GLY A 500 28.14 -10.48 -24.38
N VAL A 501 29.08 -10.46 -23.43
CA VAL A 501 28.93 -11.12 -22.11
C VAL A 501 28.58 -10.05 -21.08
N PRO A 502 27.46 -10.18 -20.35
CA PRO A 502 27.14 -9.24 -19.29
C PRO A 502 28.27 -9.18 -18.25
N GLU A 503 28.67 -7.97 -17.88
CA GLU A 503 29.81 -7.75 -16.98
C GLU A 503 29.72 -8.55 -15.68
N TYR A 504 28.53 -8.71 -15.11
CA TYR A 504 28.30 -9.47 -13.86
C TYR A 504 28.57 -10.99 -13.99
N LEU A 505 28.57 -11.54 -15.21
CA LEU A 505 28.87 -12.97 -15.45
C LEU A 505 30.33 -13.24 -15.76
N ILE A 506 31.10 -12.20 -16.10
CA ILE A 506 32.50 -12.37 -16.49
C ILE A 506 33.32 -12.97 -15.34
N ASP A 507 33.13 -12.53 -14.10
CA ASP A 507 33.92 -13.03 -12.95
C ASP A 507 33.59 -14.49 -12.62
N GLU A 508 32.32 -14.87 -12.69
CA GLU A 508 31.88 -16.26 -12.50
C GLU A 508 32.48 -17.17 -13.59
N ILE A 509 32.45 -16.71 -14.84
CA ILE A 509 33.03 -17.42 -15.97
C ILE A 509 34.55 -17.54 -15.83
N VAL A 510 35.23 -16.46 -15.45
CA VAL A 510 36.68 -16.45 -15.22
C VAL A 510 37.05 -17.47 -14.13
N GLY A 511 36.33 -17.49 -13.01
CA GLY A 511 36.56 -18.48 -11.95
C GLY A 511 36.35 -19.93 -12.41
N VAL A 512 35.35 -20.18 -13.25
CA VAL A 512 35.13 -21.51 -13.86
C VAL A 512 36.27 -21.89 -14.81
N LEU A 513 36.72 -20.96 -15.66
CA LEU A 513 37.83 -21.20 -16.58
C LEU A 513 39.13 -21.51 -15.83
N GLU A 514 39.44 -20.75 -14.78
CA GLU A 514 40.61 -21.01 -13.92
C GLU A 514 40.51 -22.37 -13.22
N PHE A 515 39.32 -22.73 -12.71
CA PHE A 515 39.09 -24.03 -12.07
C PHE A 515 39.30 -25.19 -13.06
N GLU A 516 38.93 -24.98 -14.32
CA GLU A 516 39.14 -25.94 -15.41
C GLU A 516 40.56 -25.87 -16.02
N GLY A 517 41.43 -25.00 -15.51
CA GLY A 517 42.81 -24.83 -15.97
C GLY A 517 42.91 -24.19 -17.36
N MET A 518 41.89 -23.44 -17.78
CA MET A 518 41.84 -22.68 -19.03
C MET A 518 42.19 -21.21 -18.79
N ASP A 519 42.74 -20.56 -19.82
CA ASP A 519 42.96 -19.11 -19.81
C ASP A 519 41.64 -18.35 -19.95
N ALA A 520 41.55 -17.21 -19.26
CA ALA A 520 40.44 -16.28 -19.35
C ALA A 520 40.52 -15.39 -20.60
N SER A 521 40.78 -15.99 -21.76
CA SER A 521 40.71 -15.26 -23.04
C SER A 521 39.27 -14.87 -23.36
N GLU A 522 39.09 -13.77 -24.08
CA GLU A 522 37.77 -13.32 -24.53
C GLU A 522 37.00 -14.43 -25.28
N GLU A 523 37.70 -15.24 -26.09
CA GLU A 523 37.12 -16.39 -26.78
C GLU A 523 36.60 -17.45 -25.80
N ASN A 524 37.38 -17.80 -24.77
CA ASN A 524 36.97 -18.77 -23.76
C ASN A 524 35.83 -18.24 -22.89
N ILE A 525 35.84 -16.95 -22.55
CA ILE A 525 34.76 -16.30 -21.78
C ILE A 525 33.46 -16.30 -22.59
N GLN A 526 33.49 -15.92 -23.87
CA GLN A 526 32.32 -15.98 -24.74
C GLN A 526 31.82 -17.41 -24.93
N LYS A 527 32.73 -18.39 -25.04
CA LYS A 527 32.38 -19.80 -25.20
C LYS A 527 31.71 -20.37 -23.95
N ALA A 528 32.25 -20.08 -22.77
CA ALA A 528 31.64 -20.45 -21.49
C ALA A 528 30.27 -19.78 -21.29
N TYR A 529 30.14 -18.49 -21.65
CA TYR A 529 28.86 -17.79 -21.62
C TYR A 529 27.80 -18.45 -22.52
N ARG A 530 28.17 -18.77 -23.77
CA ARG A 530 27.26 -19.49 -24.71
C ARG A 530 26.85 -20.86 -24.17
N ALA A 531 27.77 -21.57 -23.50
CA ALA A 531 27.48 -22.85 -22.86
C ALA A 531 26.49 -22.71 -21.70
N MET A 532 26.62 -21.67 -20.87
CA MET A 532 25.67 -21.36 -19.77
C MET A 532 24.26 -21.04 -20.29
N LEU A 533 24.15 -20.42 -21.48
CA LEU A 533 22.86 -20.11 -22.12
C LEU A 533 22.21 -21.30 -22.84
N GLY A 534 22.82 -22.49 -22.83
CA GLY A 534 22.25 -23.70 -23.41
C GLY A 534 22.25 -23.74 -24.94
N ALA A 535 23.09 -22.94 -25.61
CA ALA A 535 23.25 -23.05 -27.06
C ALA A 535 24.00 -24.36 -27.41
N PRO A 536 23.42 -25.29 -28.19
CA PRO A 536 24.13 -26.49 -28.60
C PRO A 536 25.34 -26.10 -29.45
N ASN A 537 26.51 -26.63 -29.08
CA ASN A 537 27.78 -26.41 -29.77
C ASN A 537 27.64 -26.60 -31.29
N GLY A 538 27.73 -25.50 -32.05
CA GLY A 538 27.96 -25.55 -33.49
C GLY A 538 29.41 -25.98 -33.76
N ARG A 539 29.58 -27.27 -34.05
CA ARG A 539 30.71 -27.80 -34.82
C ARG A 539 30.25 -28.08 -36.23
#